data_AF-A0A848USZ4-F1
#
_entry.id   AF-A0A848USZ4-F1
#
_cell.length_a   1.000
_cell.length_b   1.000
_cell.length_c   1.000
_cell.angle_alpha   90.00
_cell.angle_beta   90.00
_cell.angle_gamma   90.00
#
_symmetry.space_group_name_H-M   'P 1'
#
loop_
_entity.id
_entity.type
_entity.pdbx_description
1 polymer ?
#
loop_
_entity_poly.entity_id
_entity_poly.type
_entity_poly.pdbx_seq_one_letter_code
_entity_poly.pdbx_strand_id
1 'polypeptide(L)' 'MTKYLVRHYVTADFLAEKVVDETEIDSEKNNLKQNTIPDGSFSFIMVEQSEKLIRTTYEKYDESLNNSDKKRTSD' A
#
# COMPACT_ATOMS: atom_id res chain seq x y z
N MET A 1 -25.50 10.74 -16.83
CA MET A 1 -25.45 9.36 -16.30
C MET A 1 -24.80 9.41 -14.93
N THR A 2 -25.33 8.71 -13.93
CA THR A 2 -24.78 8.73 -12.56
C THR A 2 -23.50 7.88 -12.49
N LYS A 3 -22.43 8.43 -11.88
CA LYS A 3 -21.17 7.72 -11.63
C LYS A 3 -21.12 7.22 -10.19
N TYR A 4 -20.35 6.17 -9.93
CA TYR A 4 -20.11 5.61 -8.60
C TYR A 4 -18.63 5.34 -8.41
N LEU A 5 -18.13 5.54 -7.19
CA LEU A 5 -16.80 5.16 -6.77
C LEU A 5 -16.91 3.86 -5.99
N VAL A 6 -16.23 2.82 -6.45
CA VAL A 6 -16.13 1.53 -5.76
C VAL A 6 -14.76 1.44 -5.10
N ARG A 7 -14.73 1.10 -3.81
CA ARG A 7 -13.49 0.89 -3.05
C ARG A 7 -13.46 -0.54 -2.54
N HIS A 8 -12.36 -1.24 -2.84
CA HIS A 8 -12.05 -2.54 -2.25
C HIS A 8 -11.01 -2.36 -1.15
N TYR A 9 -11.33 -2.85 0.04
CA TYR A 9 -10.36 -3.10 1.09
C TYR A 9 -9.86 -4.51 0.90
N VAL A 10 -8.58 -4.64 0.58
CA VAL A 10 -7.93 -5.91 0.26
C VAL A 10 -6.68 -6.09 1.11
N THR A 11 -6.33 -7.35 1.35
CA THR A 11 -4.95 -7.74 1.70
C THR A 11 -4.31 -8.39 0.49
N ALA A 12 -3.00 -8.26 0.34
CA ALA A 12 -2.22 -8.98 -0.67
C ALA A 12 -0.88 -9.34 -0.05
N ASP A 13 -0.24 -10.36 -0.61
CA ASP A 13 1.13 -10.72 -0.25
C ASP A 13 2.09 -9.83 -1.05
N PHE A 14 3.17 -9.40 -0.39
CA PHE A 14 4.21 -8.57 -1.00
C PHE A 14 5.57 -9.21 -0.77
N LEU A 15 6.41 -9.16 -1.80
CA LEU A 15 7.84 -9.41 -1.69
C LEU A 15 8.54 -8.07 -1.45
N ALA A 16 9.32 -7.99 -0.38
CA ALA A 16 10.15 -6.84 -0.07
C ALA A 16 11.62 -7.21 -0.32
N GLU A 17 12.22 -6.59 -1.32
CA GLU A 17 13.57 -6.95 -1.79
C GLU A 17 14.53 -5.76 -1.70
N LYS A 18 15.75 -6.02 -1.24
CA LYS A 18 16.83 -5.05 -1.20
C LYS A 18 18.15 -5.78 -1.41
N VAL A 19 19.00 -5.25 -2.29
CA VAL A 19 20.39 -5.71 -2.42
C VAL A 19 21.21 -4.97 -1.37
N VAL A 20 21.97 -5.71 -0.58
CA VAL A 20 22.81 -5.19 0.51
C VAL A 20 24.22 -5.72 0.36
N ASP A 21 25.19 -4.99 0.90
CA ASP A 21 26.58 -5.44 0.94
C ASP A 21 26.88 -6.32 2.16
N GLU A 22 28.07 -6.93 2.19
CA GLU A 22 28.49 -7.80 3.29
C GLU A 22 28.63 -7.06 4.64
N THR A 23 28.77 -5.73 4.63
CA THR A 23 28.87 -4.92 5.84
C THR A 23 27.49 -4.66 6.46
N GLU A 24 26.42 -4.80 5.68
CA GLU A 24 25.03 -4.62 6.11
C GLU A 24 24.41 -5.90 6.71
N ILE A 25 25.08 -7.05 6.60
CA ILE A 25 24.68 -8.32 7.22
C ILE A 25 25.85 -8.95 8.00
N ASP A 26 25.57 -9.93 8.87
CA ASP A 26 26.57 -10.81 9.48
C ASP A 26 26.10 -12.24 9.21
N SER A 27 26.64 -12.84 8.15
CA SER A 27 26.21 -14.15 7.64
C SER A 27 26.64 -15.30 8.55
N GLU A 28 27.77 -15.17 9.26
CA GLU A 28 28.24 -16.17 10.21
C GLU A 28 27.30 -16.28 11.42
N LYS A 29 26.71 -15.16 11.86
CA LYS A 29 25.75 -15.13 12.98
C LYS A 29 24.29 -15.15 12.52
N ASN A 30 24.02 -15.25 11.22
CA ASN A 30 22.68 -15.14 10.64
C ASN A 30 21.92 -13.89 11.13
N ASN A 31 22.60 -12.74 11.13
CA ASN A 31 22.07 -11.47 11.62
C ASN A 31 21.93 -10.47 10.46
N LEU A 32 20.69 -10.07 10.17
CA LEU A 32 20.34 -9.13 9.10
C LEU A 32 20.57 -7.65 9.48
N LYS A 33 21.02 -7.37 10.71
CA LYS A 33 21.20 -6.02 11.27
C LYS A 33 19.92 -5.19 11.08
N GLN A 34 20.06 -4.01 10.48
CA GLN A 34 18.94 -3.09 10.23
C GLN A 34 17.95 -3.60 9.18
N ASN A 35 18.31 -4.64 8.40
CA ASN A 35 17.47 -5.20 7.34
C ASN A 35 16.44 -6.23 7.85
N THR A 36 16.27 -6.38 9.17
CA THR A 36 15.36 -7.37 9.77
C THR A 36 13.88 -7.05 9.53
N ILE A 37 13.53 -5.76 9.45
CA ILE A 37 12.17 -5.29 9.19
C ILE A 37 12.23 -4.46 7.91
N PRO A 38 11.50 -4.83 6.83
CA PRO A 38 11.44 -4.03 5.62
C PRO A 38 10.92 -2.62 5.89
N ASP A 39 11.59 -1.63 5.33
CA ASP A 39 11.23 -0.22 5.40
C ASP A 39 11.21 0.40 3.99
N GLY A 40 11.13 1.73 3.91
CA GLY A 40 11.12 2.44 2.62
C GLY A 40 12.36 2.26 1.74
N SER A 41 13.43 1.61 2.22
CA SER A 41 14.60 1.26 1.42
C SER A 41 14.43 -0.04 0.61
N PHE A 42 13.38 -0.83 0.87
CA PHE A 42 13.07 -2.06 0.14
C PHE A 42 12.14 -1.76 -1.04
N SER A 43 12.34 -2.49 -2.13
CA SER A 43 11.39 -2.56 -3.25
C SER A 43 10.26 -3.51 -2.88
N PHE A 44 9.02 -3.00 -2.85
CA PHE A 44 7.84 -3.82 -2.58
C PHE A 44 7.14 -4.19 -3.88
N ILE A 45 7.07 -5.49 -4.15
CA ILE A 45 6.43 -6.07 -5.33
C ILE A 45 5.22 -6.87 -4.84
N MET A 46 4.03 -6.51 -5.32
CA MET A 46 2.81 -7.27 -5.00
C MET A 46 2.82 -8.61 -5.73
N VAL A 47 2.53 -9.71 -5.04
CA VAL A 47 2.41 -11.04 -5.65
C VAL A 47 1.06 -11.12 -6.35
N GLU A 48 1.06 -11.23 -7.68
CA GLU A 48 -0.17 -11.32 -8.45
C GLU A 48 -1.07 -12.47 -7.97
N GLN A 49 -2.37 -12.24 -7.93
CA GLN A 49 -3.40 -13.21 -7.50
C GLN A 49 -3.36 -13.56 -6.00
N SER A 50 -2.53 -12.88 -5.19
CA SER A 50 -2.56 -13.00 -3.73
C SER A 50 -3.61 -12.11 -3.08
N GLU A 51 -4.24 -11.22 -3.85
CA GLU A 51 -5.24 -10.31 -3.33
C GLU A 51 -6.45 -11.05 -2.75
N LYS A 52 -6.83 -10.68 -1.53
CA LYS A 52 -7.99 -11.18 -0.81
C LYS A 52 -8.88 -10.02 -0.47
N LEU A 53 -10.12 -10.09 -0.95
CA LEU A 53 -11.14 -9.10 -0.65
C LEU A 53 -11.60 -9.23 0.80
N ILE A 54 -11.47 -8.15 1.57
CA ILE A 54 -12.01 -8.05 2.93
C ILE A 54 -13.39 -7.38 2.89
N ARG A 55 -13.49 -6.23 2.20
CA ARG A 55 -14.73 -5.45 2.16
C ARG A 55 -14.80 -4.63 0.89
N THR A 56 -16.01 -4.52 0.34
CA THR A 56 -16.32 -3.58 -0.75
C THR A 56 -17.26 -2.50 -0.23
N THR A 57 -16.99 -1.25 -0.56
CA THR A 57 -17.94 -0.14 -0.39
C THR A 57 -18.12 0.57 -1.72
N TYR A 58 -19.25 1.25 -1.88
CA TYR A 58 -19.48 2.13 -3.01
C TYR A 58 -20.24 3.37 -2.58
N GLU A 59 -19.98 4.48 -3.26
CA GLU A 59 -20.69 5.74 -3.05
C GLU A 59 -20.97 6.42 -4.39
N LYS A 60 -22.04 7.23 -4.44
CA LYS A 60 -22.33 8.04 -5.62
C LYS A 60 -21.17 9.00 -5.83
N TYR A 61 -20.57 8.98 -7.02
CA TYR A 61 -19.42 9.80 -7.35
C TYR A 61 -19.87 11.09 -8.02
N ASP A 62 -19.49 12.20 -7.43
CA ASP A 62 -19.65 13.55 -7.98
C ASP A 62 -18.26 14.18 -8.09
N GLU A 63 -17.81 14.44 -9.31
CA GLU A 63 -16.49 15.03 -9.61
C GLU A 63 -16.32 16.41 -8.95
N SER A 64 -17.42 17.11 -8.64
CA SER A 64 -17.38 18.42 -7.98
C SER A 64 -17.14 18.35 -6.46
N LEU A 65 -17.29 17.17 -5.84
CA LEU A 65 -16.96 16.92 -4.42
C LEU A 65 -15.47 16.65 -4.20
N ASN A 66 -14.74 16.30 -5.25
CA ASN A 66 -13.31 15.99 -5.18
C ASN A 66 -12.42 17.24 -5.34
N ASN A 67 -13.04 18.43 -5.35
CA ASN A 67 -12.34 19.69 -5.42
C ASN A 67 -11.99 20.13 -3.99
N SER A 68 -10.76 19.87 -3.55
CA SER A 68 -10.22 20.20 -2.23
C SER A 68 -10.30 21.70 -1.88
N ASP A 69 -10.59 22.55 -2.87
CA ASP A 69 -10.71 24.00 -2.72
C ASP A 69 -12.12 24.49 -2.34
N LYS A 70 -13.13 23.60 -2.29
CA LYS A 70 -14.46 24.01 -1.79
C LYS A 70 -14.47 24.04 -0.27
N LYS A 71 -14.25 25.24 0.29
CA LYS A 71 -14.57 25.63 1.67
C LYS A 71 -15.91 24.99 2.06
N ARG A 72 -15.89 24.05 3.00
CA ARG A 72 -17.11 23.41 3.52
C ARG A 72 -17.96 24.50 4.16
N THR A 73 -19.02 24.94 3.49
CA THR A 73 -20.13 25.61 4.15
C THR A 73 -21.06 24.51 4.63
N SER A 74 -21.00 24.24 5.93
CA SER A 74 -22.06 23.52 6.65
C SER A 74 -23.18 24.51 6.92
N ASP A 75 -24.40 24.19 6.50
CA ASP A 75 -25.63 24.78 7.04
C ASP A 75 -26.05 24.04 8.32
#